data_AF-X1HTV9-F1
#
_entry.id   AF-X1HTV9-F1
#
_cell.length_a   1.000
_cell.length_b   1.000
_cell.length_c   1.000
_cell.angle_alpha   90.00
_cell.angle_beta   90.00
_cell.angle_gamma   90.00
#
_symmetry.space_group_name_H-M   'P 1'
#
loop_
_entity.id
_entity.type
_entity.pdbx_description
1 polymer ?
#
loop_
_entity_poly.entity_id
_entity_poly.type
_entity_poly.pdbx_seq_one_letter_code
_entity_poly.pdbx_strand_id
1 'polypeptide(L)' 'MEKQPLILAVDDQELVLKLLRVNLSLEGYHVVTASNGMSPSTAIVLREHREQQAQLRQSVG' A
#
# COMPACT_ATOMS: atom_id res chain seq x y z
N MET A 1 -18.57 -8.03 0.65
CA MET A 1 -17.85 -6.96 -0.06
C MET A 1 -16.41 -7.41 -0.15
N GLU A 2 -15.86 -7.56 -1.35
CA GLU A 2 -14.47 -8.03 -1.51
C GLU A 2 -13.50 -6.97 -0.98
N LYS A 3 -12.41 -7.41 -0.34
CA LYS A 3 -11.40 -6.50 0.22
C LYS A 3 -10.66 -5.84 -0.94
N GLN A 4 -10.69 -4.51 -1.01
CA GLN A 4 -9.94 -3.76 -2.03
C GLN A 4 -8.43 -4.02 -1.85
N PRO A 5 -7.69 -4.38 -2.91
CA PRO A 5 -6.25 -4.58 -2.79
C PRO A 5 -5.57 -3.26 -2.41
N LEU A 6 -4.61 -3.35 -1.48
CA LEU A 6 -3.81 -2.23 -1.01
C LEU A 6 -2.56 -2.06 -1.89
N ILE A 7 -2.30 -0.83 -2.33
CA ILE A 7 -1.08 -0.43 -3.06
C ILE A 7 -0.34 0.65 -2.26
N LEU A 8 0.98 0.46 -2.07
CA LEU A 8 1.90 1.51 -1.61
C LEU A 8 2.68 2.06 -2.81
N ALA A 9 2.47 3.32 -3.15
CA ALA A 9 3.24 4.04 -4.16
C ALA A 9 4.32 4.91 -3.47
N VAL A 10 5.58 4.73 -3.85
CA VAL A 10 6.72 5.49 -3.32
C VAL A 10 7.44 6.19 -4.46
N ASP A 11 7.48 7.51 -4.42
CA ASP A 11 8.10 8.36 -5.44
C ASP A 11 8.40 9.73 -4.81
N ASP A 12 9.55 10.33 -5.13
CA ASP A 12 9.96 11.62 -4.56
C ASP A 12 9.25 12.82 -5.20
N GLN A 13 8.55 12.62 -6.31
CA GLN A 13 7.79 13.65 -7.01
C GLN A 13 6.31 13.63 -6.62
N GLU A 14 5.86 14.70 -5.96
CA GLU A 14 4.47 14.85 -5.49
C GLU A 14 3.43 14.71 -6.63
N LEU A 15 3.75 15.22 -7.82
CA LEU A 15 2.87 15.12 -8.98
C LEU A 15 2.64 13.66 -9.41
N VAL A 16 3.70 12.84 -9.38
CA VAL A 16 3.62 11.41 -9.71
C VAL A 16 2.78 10.69 -8.66
N LEU A 17 3.02 10.94 -7.37
CA LEU A 17 2.20 10.37 -6.29
C LEU A 17 0.71 10.71 -6.43
N LYS A 18 0.39 11.95 -6.81
CA LYS A 18 -0.99 12.38 -7.06
C LYS A 18 -1.60 11.64 -8.23
N LEU A 19 -0.87 11.51 -9.34
CA LEU A 19 -1.33 10.77 -10.52
C LEU A 19 -1.61 9.31 -10.18
N LEU A 20 -0.69 8.65 -9.46
CA LEU A 20 -0.84 7.25 -9.05
C LEU A 20 -2.05 7.06 -8.14
N ARG A 21 -2.21 7.92 -7.12
CA ARG A 21 -3.35 7.87 -6.21
C ARG A 21 -4.68 7.99 -6.96
N VAL A 22 -4.82 8.97 -7.84
CA VAL A 22 -6.09 9.21 -8.56
C VAL A 22 -6.43 8.04 -9.47
N ASN A 23 -5.50 7.62 -10.34
CA ASN A 23 -5.81 6.59 -11.33
C ASN A 23 -6.07 5.22 -10.70
N LEU A 24 -5.23 4.79 -9.75
CA LEU A 24 -5.40 3.49 -9.10
C LEU A 24 -6.63 3.47 -8.18
N SER A 25 -6.98 4.57 -7.53
CA SER A 25 -8.23 4.63 -6.76
C SER A 25 -9.48 4.57 -7.64
N LEU A 26 -9.45 5.12 -8.86
CA LEU A 26 -10.53 4.96 -9.83
C LEU A 26 -10.70 3.50 -10.30
N GLU A 27 -9.62 2.72 -10.31
CA GLU A 27 -9.64 1.28 -10.58
C GLU A 27 -10.08 0.43 -9.37
N GLY A 28 -10.37 1.06 -8.23
CA GLY A 28 -10.88 0.39 -7.03
C GLY A 28 -9.80 -0.08 -6.05
N TYR A 29 -8.56 0.35 -6.22
CA TYR A 29 -7.48 0.08 -5.27
C TYR A 29 -7.53 1.03 -4.07
N HIS A 30 -7.16 0.52 -2.89
CA HIS A 30 -6.83 1.36 -1.76
C HIS A 30 -5.36 1.79 -1.88
N VAL A 31 -5.09 3.09 -2.01
CA VAL A 31 -3.74 3.60 -2.32
C VAL A 31 -3.19 4.42 -1.17
N VAL A 32 -2.01 4.04 -0.70
CA VAL A 32 -1.17 4.81 0.22
C VAL A 32 0.03 5.35 -0.55
N THR A 33 0.39 6.61 -0.34
CA THR A 33 1.53 7.26 -1.01
C THR A 33 2.59 7.66 0.00
N ALA A 34 3.85 7.65 -0.41
CA ALA A 34 4.99 8.10 0.37
C ALA A 34 6.02 8.79 -0.51
N SER A 35 6.64 9.87 -0.02
CA SER A 35 7.69 10.59 -0.77
C SER A 35 9.05 9.89 -0.75
N ASN A 36 9.23 8.88 0.10
CA ASN A 36 10.44 8.09 0.19
C ASN A 36 10.22 6.79 0.98
N GLY A 37 11.22 5.91 0.92
CA GLY A 37 11.20 4.62 1.63
C GLY A 37 11.26 4.72 3.15
N MET A 38 11.67 5.86 3.71
CA MET A 38 11.80 6.07 5.16
C MET A 38 10.61 6.79 5.78
N SER A 39 9.58 7.11 4.99
CA SER A 39 8.39 7.78 5.49
C SER A 39 7.66 6.89 6.51
N PRO A 40 7.01 7.48 7.54
CA PRO A 40 6.19 6.72 8.48
C PRO A 40 5.11 5.87 7.79
N SER A 41 4.50 6.39 6.71
CA SER A 41 3.52 5.67 5.89
C SER A 41 4.09 4.40 5.26
N THR A 42 5.33 4.44 4.76
CA THR A 42 6.00 3.26 4.19
C THR A 42 6.21 2.19 5.26
N ALA A 43 6.71 2.58 6.43
CA ALA A 43 6.98 1.64 7.52
C ALA A 43 5.70 0.96 8.04
N ILE A 44 4.62 1.73 8.22
CA ILE A 44 3.32 1.22 8.68
C ILE A 44 2.78 0.19 7.70
N VAL A 45 2.68 0.54 6.40
CA VAL A 45 2.13 -0.36 5.39
C VAL A 45 2.94 -1.65 5.26
N LEU A 46 4.27 -1.56 5.30
CA LEU A 46 5.13 -2.75 5.23
C LEU A 46 4.97 -3.65 6.46
N ARG A 47 4.81 -3.07 7.65
CA ARG A 47 4.55 -3.83 8.88
C ARG A 47 3.22 -4.57 8.80
N GLU A 48 2.15 -3.88 8.45
CA GLU A 48 0.81 -4.48 8.33
C GLU A 48 0.78 -5.61 7.29
N HIS A 49 1.46 -5.42 6.15
CA HIS A 49 1.57 -6.45 5.12
C HIS A 49 2.32 -7.69 5.64
N ARG A 50 3.42 -7.51 6.39
CA ARG A 50 4.17 -8.63 6.98
C ARG A 50 3.35 -9.41 8.01
N GLU A 51 2.60 -8.72 8.85
CA GLU A 51 1.72 -9.34 9.85
C GLU A 51 0.63 -10.19 9.18
N GLN A 52 -0.01 -9.67 8.12
CA GLN A 52 -1.00 -10.42 7.33
C GLN A 52 -0.40 -11.66 6.66
N GLN A 53 0.79 -11.54 6.06
CA GLN A 53 1.50 -12.68 5.46
C GLN A 53 1.87 -13.76 6.48
N ALA A 54 2.26 -13.36 7.70
CA ALA A 54 2.57 -14.30 8.77
C ALA A 54 1.34 -15.10 9.23
N GLN A 55 0.18 -14.42 9.36
CA GLN A 55 -1.08 -15.07 9.72
C GLN A 55 -1.58 -16.02 8.64
N LEU A 56 -1.49 -15.64 7.35
CA LEU A 56 -1.85 -16.53 6.24
C LEU A 56 -1.00 -17.81 6.22
N ARG A 57 0.30 -17.71 6.51
CA ARG A 57 1.18 -18.88 6.57
C ARG A 57 0.83 -19.83 7.71
N GLN A 58 0.27 -19.33 8.81
CA GLN A 58 -0.17 -20.15 9.95
C GLN A 58 -1.52 -20.83 9.72
N SER A 59 -2.36 -20.29 8.83
CA SER A 59 -3.68 -20.87 8.52
C SER A 59 -3.67 -21.93 7.41
N VAL A 60 -2.55 -22.14 6.74
CA VAL A 60 -2.38 -23.14 5.65
C VAL A 60 -1.62 -24.39 6.15
N GLY A 61 -1.56 -24.58 7.48
CA GLY A 61 -1.00 -25.77 8.13
C GLY A 61 -2.05 -26.82 8.43
#